data_AF-A0A7V5KAR8-F1
#
_entry.id   AF-A0A7V5KAR8-F1
#
_cell.length_a   1.000
_cell.length_b   1.000
_cell.length_c   1.000
_cell.angle_alpha   90.00
_cell.angle_beta   90.00
_cell.angle_gamma   90.00
#
_symmetry.space_group_name_H-M   'P 1'
#
loop_
_entity.id
_entity.type
_entity.pdbx_description
1 polymer ?
#
loop_
_entity_poly.entity_id
_entity_poly.type
_entity_poly.pdbx_seq_one_letter_code
_entity_poly.pdbx_strand_id
1 'polypeptide(L)'
;MTFNRDVFKIDAEYEAGQVEAFLLKSIRGVPKRDGIIVGVSGGIDSAVVASLSVRAVGKERVLGLILPEKESNPVSAEYARLMIDKLGIDYKMVELTDTVDSYQAYANRDKIIKEIFPEFDDNYKFNIYLPQNLLESERYNFYTLRIDDGKGNQKEKRLSKKQFLCITAAANVKIRARMIALYYWGEQNNYLVAGTTNKTEFLLGDYCKFGDGGTDVECVSHLYKNQIYQLGEYLDVPKEIMKRTPSPDTFSLPVSDQDFYFRLPFDILDPLLYCWEYKVEIDKVTKGLNLEREQVERVFRDFDSKFNSTEHIRYPPAALERDWSNFKK
;
A
#
# COMPACT_ATOMS: atom_id res chain seq x y z
N MET A 1 -23.32 -12.26 20.01
CA MET A 1 -22.13 -13.06 19.67
C MET A 1 -20.89 -12.32 20.12
N THR A 2 -19.95 -13.00 20.78
CA THR A 2 -18.63 -12.46 21.15
C THR A 2 -17.75 -12.42 19.90
N PHE A 3 -16.95 -11.37 19.71
CA PHE A 3 -15.94 -11.35 18.64
C PHE A 3 -14.92 -12.48 18.88
N ASN A 4 -14.60 -13.25 17.84
CA ASN A 4 -13.55 -14.27 17.85
C ASN A 4 -12.64 -14.03 16.65
N ARG A 5 -11.32 -14.21 16.79
CA ARG A 5 -10.34 -14.07 15.71
C ARG A 5 -10.62 -14.95 14.49
N ASP A 6 -11.37 -16.04 14.65
CA ASP A 6 -11.81 -16.87 13.53
C ASP A 6 -12.63 -16.11 12.47
N VAL A 7 -13.22 -14.95 12.79
CA VAL A 7 -13.91 -14.12 11.78
C VAL A 7 -13.00 -13.60 10.67
N PHE A 8 -11.67 -13.66 10.86
CA PHE A 8 -10.68 -13.30 9.85
C PHE A 8 -10.25 -14.46 8.97
N LYS A 9 -10.61 -15.70 9.32
CA LYS A 9 -10.30 -16.85 8.47
C LYS A 9 -11.18 -16.79 7.24
N ILE A 10 -10.56 -16.85 6.07
CA ILE A 10 -11.25 -16.93 4.80
C ILE A 10 -11.18 -18.34 4.24
N ASP A 11 -12.18 -18.70 3.45
CA ASP A 11 -12.01 -19.77 2.47
C ASP A 11 -11.19 -19.20 1.30
N ALA A 12 -9.88 -19.47 1.32
CA ALA A 12 -8.95 -18.86 0.37
C ALA A 12 -9.22 -19.28 -1.09
N GLU A 13 -9.73 -20.50 -1.31
CA GLU A 13 -10.11 -20.96 -2.65
C GLU A 13 -11.33 -20.20 -3.15
N TYR A 14 -12.35 -20.06 -2.31
CA TYR A 14 -13.55 -19.28 -2.63
C TYR A 14 -13.22 -17.80 -2.88
N GLU A 15 -12.45 -17.16 -2.01
CA GLU A 15 -12.06 -15.75 -2.17
C GLU A 15 -11.21 -15.53 -3.42
N ALA A 16 -10.26 -16.43 -3.71
CA ALA A 16 -9.50 -16.37 -4.97
C ALA A 16 -10.43 -16.46 -6.19
N GLY A 17 -11.39 -17.39 -6.18
CA GLY A 17 -12.39 -17.54 -7.25
C GLY A 17 -13.25 -16.29 -7.45
N GLN A 18 -13.59 -15.56 -6.38
CA GLN A 18 -14.33 -14.30 -6.47
C GLN A 18 -13.51 -13.19 -7.13
N VAL A 19 -12.24 -13.06 -6.77
CA VAL A 19 -11.33 -12.09 -7.42
C VAL A 19 -11.12 -12.45 -8.89
N GLU A 20 -10.95 -13.72 -9.23
CA GLU A 20 -10.82 -14.19 -10.61
C GLU A 20 -12.06 -13.85 -11.44
N ALA A 21 -13.25 -14.12 -10.91
CA ALA A 21 -14.51 -13.79 -11.56
C ALA A 21 -14.68 -12.28 -11.76
N PHE A 22 -14.27 -11.48 -10.78
CA PHE A 22 -14.25 -10.03 -10.87
C PHE A 22 -13.30 -9.53 -11.97
N LEU A 23 -12.06 -10.01 -12.00
CA LEU A 23 -11.07 -9.65 -13.03
C LEU A 23 -11.54 -10.03 -14.44
N LEU A 24 -12.09 -11.24 -14.61
CA LEU A 24 -12.67 -11.71 -15.87
C LEU A 24 -13.81 -10.82 -16.34
N LYS A 25 -14.69 -10.40 -15.42
CA LYS A 25 -15.78 -9.48 -15.72
C LYS A 25 -15.26 -8.11 -16.13
N SER A 26 -14.25 -7.58 -15.43
CA SER A 26 -13.66 -6.28 -15.69
C SER A 26 -12.99 -6.21 -17.07
N ILE A 27 -12.26 -7.26 -17.47
CA ILE A 27 -11.67 -7.37 -18.82
C ILE A 27 -12.73 -7.44 -19.93
N ARG A 28 -13.87 -8.08 -19.67
CA ARG A 28 -14.99 -8.20 -20.60
C ARG A 28 -15.87 -6.93 -20.65
N GLY A 29 -15.51 -5.90 -19.89
CA GLY A 29 -16.17 -4.59 -19.93
C GLY A 29 -16.08 -3.91 -21.30
N VAL A 30 -16.60 -2.68 -21.40
CA VAL A 30 -16.53 -1.87 -22.63
C VAL A 30 -15.70 -0.61 -22.33
N PRO A 31 -14.59 -0.37 -23.05
CA PRO A 31 -14.00 -1.24 -24.06
C PRO A 31 -13.43 -2.53 -23.45
N LYS A 32 -13.44 -3.61 -24.23
CA LYS A 32 -12.84 -4.89 -23.84
C LYS A 32 -11.32 -4.73 -23.76
N ARG A 33 -10.72 -5.32 -22.73
CA ARG A 33 -9.26 -5.37 -22.54
C ARG A 33 -8.69 -6.73 -22.94
N ASP A 34 -7.46 -6.72 -23.44
CA ASP A 34 -6.78 -7.90 -23.96
C ASP A 34 -5.90 -8.62 -22.94
N GLY A 35 -5.75 -8.08 -21.74
CA GLY A 35 -4.98 -8.70 -20.65
C GLY A 35 -4.93 -7.81 -19.41
N ILE A 36 -4.06 -8.16 -18.47
CA ILE A 36 -3.87 -7.46 -17.20
C ILE A 36 -2.40 -7.04 -17.09
N ILE A 37 -2.17 -5.80 -16.66
CA ILE A 37 -0.85 -5.33 -16.25
C ILE A 37 -0.82 -5.10 -14.74
N VAL A 38 0.24 -5.57 -14.08
CA VAL A 38 0.40 -5.50 -12.62
C VAL A 38 1.79 -4.94 -12.28
N GLY A 39 1.85 -3.97 -11.38
CA GLY A 39 3.13 -3.53 -10.80
C GLY A 39 3.60 -4.54 -9.75
N VAL A 40 4.68 -5.26 -10.02
CA VAL A 40 5.24 -6.28 -9.12
C VAL A 40 6.37 -5.66 -8.29
N SER A 41 6.08 -5.36 -7.02
CA SER A 41 6.98 -4.64 -6.11
C SER A 41 7.87 -5.54 -5.25
N GLY A 42 7.66 -6.86 -5.30
CA GLY A 42 8.28 -7.81 -4.38
C GLY A 42 7.67 -7.79 -2.98
N GLY A 43 6.52 -7.13 -2.80
CA GLY A 43 5.66 -7.22 -1.63
C GLY A 43 4.55 -8.25 -1.80
N ILE A 44 3.85 -8.57 -0.70
CA ILE A 44 2.83 -9.62 -0.69
C ILE A 44 1.59 -9.28 -1.52
N ASP A 45 1.11 -8.03 -1.49
CA ASP A 45 -0.15 -7.66 -2.16
C ASP A 45 -0.04 -7.78 -3.68
N SER A 46 1.05 -7.26 -4.25
CA SER A 46 1.31 -7.37 -5.70
C SER A 46 1.58 -8.80 -6.14
N ALA A 47 2.21 -9.64 -5.30
CA ALA A 47 2.41 -11.05 -5.59
C ALA A 47 1.08 -11.83 -5.63
N VAL A 48 0.17 -11.56 -4.68
CA VAL A 48 -1.19 -12.14 -4.67
C VAL A 48 -1.98 -11.70 -5.91
N VAL A 49 -1.99 -10.40 -6.22
CA VAL A 49 -2.71 -9.87 -7.40
C VAL A 49 -2.14 -10.42 -8.71
N ALA A 50 -0.81 -10.53 -8.84
CA ALA A 50 -0.20 -11.15 -10.03
C ALA A 50 -0.63 -12.62 -10.18
N SER A 51 -0.64 -13.39 -9.09
CA SER A 51 -1.08 -14.79 -9.09
C SER A 51 -2.56 -14.93 -9.48
N LEU A 52 -3.43 -14.11 -8.90
CA LEU A 52 -4.87 -14.11 -9.21
C LEU A 52 -5.13 -13.67 -10.65
N SER A 53 -4.35 -12.71 -11.16
CA SER A 53 -4.41 -12.30 -12.57
C SER A 53 -4.08 -13.46 -13.51
N VAL A 54 -3.03 -14.24 -13.22
CA VAL A 54 -2.66 -15.42 -14.01
C VAL A 54 -3.76 -16.47 -13.98
N ARG A 55 -4.33 -16.75 -12.80
CA ARG A 55 -5.45 -17.70 -12.67
C ARG A 55 -6.68 -17.23 -13.45
N ALA A 56 -6.96 -15.92 -13.45
CA ALA A 56 -8.10 -15.34 -14.14
C ALA A 56 -7.98 -15.39 -15.68
N VAL A 57 -6.83 -15.03 -16.25
CA VAL A 57 -6.70 -14.79 -17.71
C VAL A 57 -5.63 -15.61 -18.42
N GLY A 58 -4.86 -16.40 -17.69
CA GLY A 58 -3.70 -17.13 -18.19
C GLY A 58 -2.45 -16.25 -18.27
N LYS A 59 -1.28 -16.87 -18.06
CA LYS A 59 0.02 -16.18 -17.96
C LYS A 59 0.39 -15.35 -19.21
N GLU A 60 -0.01 -15.80 -20.39
CA GLU A 60 0.25 -15.13 -21.68
C GLU A 60 -0.46 -13.77 -21.79
N ARG A 61 -1.47 -13.51 -20.94
CA ARG A 61 -2.26 -12.28 -20.92
C ARG A 61 -2.01 -11.45 -19.67
N VAL A 62 -0.90 -11.71 -18.98
CA VAL A 62 -0.46 -10.94 -17.81
C VAL A 62 0.93 -10.37 -18.08
N LEU A 63 1.08 -9.06 -17.90
CA LEU A 63 2.37 -8.37 -17.97
C LEU A 63 2.75 -7.83 -16.58
N GLY A 64 3.87 -8.29 -16.05
CA GLY A 64 4.44 -7.74 -14.82
C GLY A 64 5.33 -6.52 -15.10
N LEU A 65 5.20 -5.45 -14.34
CA LEU A 65 6.18 -4.35 -14.36
C LEU A 65 7.00 -4.32 -13.07
N ILE A 66 8.32 -4.27 -13.22
CA ILE A 66 9.25 -3.95 -12.13
C ILE A 66 9.69 -2.51 -12.32
N LEU A 67 9.43 -1.67 -11.33
CA LEU A 67 9.48 -0.22 -11.45
C LEU A 67 10.44 0.41 -10.41
N PRO A 68 11.75 0.11 -10.50
CA PRO A 68 12.74 0.65 -9.58
C PRO A 68 13.06 2.12 -9.87
N GLU A 69 13.64 2.78 -8.88
CA GLU A 69 14.41 4.00 -9.03
C GLU A 69 15.61 3.99 -8.06
N LYS A 70 16.48 5.00 -8.14
CA LYS A 70 17.77 5.04 -7.40
C LYS A 70 17.69 4.84 -5.87
N GLU A 71 16.59 5.19 -5.21
CA GLU A 71 16.37 4.97 -3.77
C GLU A 71 15.51 3.73 -3.45
N SER A 72 15.13 2.94 -4.45
CA SER A 72 14.33 1.74 -4.24
C SER A 72 15.19 0.65 -3.63
N ASN A 73 14.62 -0.14 -2.72
CA ASN A 73 15.35 -1.25 -2.14
C ASN A 73 15.69 -2.29 -3.23
N PRO A 74 16.97 -2.60 -3.48
CA PRO A 74 17.36 -3.58 -4.49
C PRO A 74 16.71 -4.96 -4.33
N VAL A 75 16.44 -5.38 -3.08
CA VAL A 75 15.76 -6.65 -2.77
C VAL A 75 14.32 -6.67 -3.32
N SER A 76 13.66 -5.51 -3.45
CA SER A 76 12.33 -5.41 -4.06
C SER A 76 12.33 -5.97 -5.48
N ALA A 77 13.33 -5.62 -6.29
CA ALA A 77 13.43 -6.08 -7.67
C ALA A 77 13.74 -7.59 -7.75
N GLU A 78 14.60 -8.10 -6.87
CA GLU A 78 14.91 -9.53 -6.78
C GLU A 78 13.67 -10.35 -6.46
N TYR A 79 12.87 -9.92 -5.47
CA TYR A 79 11.65 -10.63 -5.08
C TYR A 79 10.55 -10.50 -6.12
N ALA A 80 10.45 -9.35 -6.80
CA ALA A 80 9.55 -9.20 -7.94
C ALA A 80 9.90 -10.17 -9.06
N ARG A 81 11.19 -10.31 -9.40
CA ARG A 81 11.68 -11.31 -10.38
C ARG A 81 11.37 -12.73 -9.95
N LEU A 82 11.63 -13.08 -8.68
CA LEU A 82 11.29 -14.39 -8.12
C LEU A 82 9.82 -14.75 -8.35
N MET A 83 8.92 -13.80 -8.09
CA MET A 83 7.48 -14.01 -8.31
C MET A 83 7.12 -14.14 -9.79
N ILE A 84 7.65 -13.26 -10.63
CA ILE A 84 7.41 -13.28 -12.09
C ILE A 84 7.86 -14.61 -12.70
N ASP A 85 9.05 -15.09 -12.33
CA ASP A 85 9.62 -16.33 -12.85
C ASP A 85 8.82 -17.55 -12.38
N LYS A 86 8.35 -17.56 -11.13
CA LYS A 86 7.44 -18.59 -10.63
C LYS A 86 6.13 -18.65 -11.43
N LEU A 87 5.55 -17.49 -11.75
CA LEU A 87 4.30 -17.41 -12.51
C LEU A 87 4.49 -17.69 -14.02
N GLY A 88 5.71 -17.52 -14.53
CA GLY A 88 6.02 -17.66 -15.95
C GLY A 88 5.33 -16.61 -16.82
N ILE A 89 5.15 -15.39 -16.29
CA ILE A 89 4.56 -14.26 -17.02
C ILE A 89 5.64 -13.41 -17.69
N ASP A 90 5.27 -12.73 -18.77
CA ASP A 90 6.13 -11.70 -19.37
C ASP A 90 6.28 -10.51 -18.41
N TYR A 91 7.40 -9.80 -18.54
CA TYR A 91 7.65 -8.62 -17.72
C TYR A 91 8.49 -7.56 -18.43
N LYS A 92 8.42 -6.33 -17.89
CA LYS A 92 9.34 -5.25 -18.24
C LYS A 92 9.90 -4.62 -16.98
N MET A 93 11.19 -4.29 -17.02
CA MET A 93 11.83 -3.43 -16.02
C MET A 93 11.89 -2.02 -16.60
N VAL A 94 11.35 -1.04 -15.87
CA VAL A 94 11.35 0.37 -16.29
C VAL A 94 12.01 1.19 -15.20
N GLU A 95 13.19 1.72 -15.49
CA GLU A 95 13.92 2.62 -14.60
C GLU A 95 13.22 3.98 -14.54
N LEU A 96 12.83 4.41 -13.33
CA LEU A 96 12.02 5.62 -13.13
C LEU A 96 12.81 6.83 -12.63
N THR A 97 14.11 6.69 -12.35
CA THR A 97 14.94 7.76 -11.74
C THR A 97 14.79 9.10 -12.44
N ASP A 98 14.95 9.15 -13.78
CA ASP A 98 14.87 10.40 -14.53
C ASP A 98 13.48 11.04 -14.47
N THR A 99 12.43 10.22 -14.45
CA THR A 99 11.04 10.71 -14.32
C THR A 99 10.83 11.37 -12.95
N VAL A 100 11.35 10.75 -11.88
CA VAL A 100 11.26 11.30 -10.52
C VAL A 100 12.12 12.56 -10.38
N ASP A 101 13.35 12.54 -10.91
CA ASP A 101 14.30 13.64 -10.83
C ASP A 101 13.87 14.87 -11.66
N SER A 102 13.04 14.70 -12.69
CA SER A 102 12.50 15.80 -13.50
C SER A 102 11.78 16.89 -12.67
N TYR A 103 11.17 16.51 -11.55
CA TYR A 103 10.51 17.44 -10.62
C TYR A 103 11.46 18.02 -9.56
N GLN A 104 12.74 17.64 -9.59
CA GLN A 104 13.72 17.91 -8.55
C GLN A 104 13.21 17.47 -7.16
N ALA A 105 12.43 16.37 -7.13
CA ALA A 105 11.71 15.93 -5.94
C ALA A 105 12.68 15.66 -4.78
N TYR A 106 13.77 14.95 -5.04
CA TYR A 106 14.78 14.63 -4.04
C TYR A 106 15.62 15.84 -3.64
N ALA A 107 16.05 16.69 -4.58
CA ALA A 107 16.77 17.91 -4.24
C ALA A 107 15.96 18.83 -3.30
N ASN A 108 14.66 18.99 -3.56
CA ASN A 108 13.76 19.78 -2.71
C ASN A 108 13.56 19.15 -1.33
N ARG A 109 13.37 17.83 -1.27
CA ARG A 109 13.29 17.07 -0.02
C ARG A 109 14.57 17.19 0.80
N ASP A 110 15.72 16.96 0.18
CA ASP A 110 17.02 16.91 0.85
C ASP A 110 17.43 18.29 1.38
N LYS A 111 17.02 19.36 0.70
CA LYS A 111 17.15 20.72 1.25
C LYS A 111 16.41 20.87 2.58
N ILE A 112 15.18 20.37 2.68
CA ILE A 112 14.42 20.41 3.93
C ILE A 112 15.06 19.54 5.01
N ILE A 113 15.59 18.37 4.65
CA ILE A 113 16.31 17.51 5.60
C ILE A 113 17.59 18.23 6.10
N LYS A 114 18.36 18.86 5.21
CA LYS A 114 19.55 19.67 5.55
C LYS A 114 19.22 20.87 6.45
N GLU A 115 18.07 21.51 6.27
CA GLU A 115 17.60 22.57 7.18
C GLU A 115 17.35 22.04 8.61
N ILE A 116 16.92 20.78 8.74
CA ILE A 116 16.68 20.12 10.04
C ILE A 116 17.98 19.58 10.64
N PHE A 117 18.83 19.00 9.81
CA PHE A 117 20.12 18.38 10.12
C PHE A 117 21.19 18.90 9.15
N PRO A 118 21.90 20.00 9.49
CA PRO A 118 22.92 20.60 8.62
C PRO A 118 24.02 19.66 8.15
N GLU A 119 24.24 18.56 8.88
CA GLU A 119 25.20 17.50 8.56
C GLU A 119 24.71 16.48 7.52
N PHE A 120 23.44 16.51 7.11
CA PHE A 120 22.89 15.54 6.16
C PHE A 120 23.53 15.70 4.79
N ASP A 121 24.06 14.61 4.23
CA ASP A 121 24.64 14.51 2.90
C ASP A 121 24.31 13.16 2.26
N ASP A 122 24.89 12.86 1.09
CA ASP A 122 24.58 11.66 0.31
C ASP A 122 24.99 10.35 1.01
N ASN A 123 25.79 10.40 2.08
CA ASN A 123 26.12 9.23 2.89
C ASN A 123 25.01 8.88 3.90
N TYR A 124 24.09 9.81 4.15
CA TYR A 124 23.00 9.59 5.09
C TYR A 124 21.81 8.93 4.41
N LYS A 125 21.17 8.04 5.16
CA LYS A 125 19.85 7.51 4.83
C LYS A 125 18.83 8.13 5.77
N PHE A 126 17.56 8.18 5.36
CA PHE A 126 16.51 8.71 6.22
C PHE A 126 15.19 7.96 6.05
N ASN A 127 14.35 8.05 7.07
CA ASN A 127 12.93 7.74 6.98
C ASN A 127 12.12 8.64 7.91
N ILE A 128 10.81 8.52 7.82
CA ILE A 128 9.87 9.15 8.74
C ILE A 128 8.97 8.09 9.35
N TYR A 129 8.58 8.27 10.61
CA TYR A 129 7.78 7.29 11.34
C TYR A 129 6.87 7.97 12.38
N LEU A 130 5.86 7.25 12.87
CA LEU A 130 4.93 7.69 13.92
C LEU A 130 5.26 7.03 15.27
N PRO A 131 4.87 7.63 16.41
CA PRO A 131 5.06 7.01 17.72
C PRO A 131 4.33 5.66 17.85
N GLN A 132 5.06 4.63 18.25
CA GLN A 132 4.58 3.23 18.30
C GLN A 132 3.79 2.88 19.57
N ASN A 133 3.54 3.85 20.45
CA ASN A 133 2.93 3.62 21.75
C ASN A 133 1.42 3.91 21.79
N LEU A 134 0.71 3.53 20.71
CA LEU A 134 -0.72 3.80 20.55
C LEU A 134 -1.53 3.12 21.65
N LEU A 135 -1.15 1.92 22.12
CA LEU A 135 -1.90 1.22 23.17
C LEU A 135 -1.58 1.75 24.58
N GLU A 136 -0.48 2.46 24.78
CA GLU A 136 0.02 2.83 26.11
C GLU A 136 -0.35 4.26 26.52
N SER A 137 -0.32 5.24 25.61
CA SER A 137 -0.62 6.63 25.99
C SER A 137 -1.34 7.45 24.92
N GLU A 138 -2.16 8.40 25.36
CA GLU A 138 -2.69 9.45 24.50
C GLU A 138 -1.62 10.50 24.22
N ARG A 139 -1.10 10.51 22.99
CA ARG A 139 -0.17 11.53 22.50
C ARG A 139 -0.64 12.04 21.15
N TYR A 140 -0.35 13.31 20.88
CA TYR A 140 -0.54 13.86 19.55
C TYR A 140 0.37 13.17 18.53
N ASN A 141 -0.20 12.79 17.39
CA ASN A 141 0.50 12.11 16.31
C ASN A 141 1.33 13.13 15.52
N PHE A 142 2.65 13.05 15.63
CA PHE A 142 3.55 13.82 14.79
C PHE A 142 4.59 12.89 14.19
N TYR A 143 4.83 13.05 12.89
CA TYR A 143 5.90 12.33 12.22
C TYR A 143 7.26 12.79 12.73
N THR A 144 8.13 11.83 12.99
CA THR A 144 9.53 12.04 13.34
C THR A 144 10.39 11.69 12.14
N LEU A 145 11.29 12.60 11.76
CA LEU A 145 12.36 12.32 10.80
C LEU A 145 13.53 11.71 11.54
N ARG A 146 14.03 10.59 11.01
CA ARG A 146 15.24 9.92 11.45
C ARG A 146 16.25 9.92 10.31
N ILE A 147 17.48 10.32 10.61
CA ILE A 147 18.63 10.17 9.72
C ILE A 147 19.63 9.17 10.31
N ASP A 148 20.31 8.43 9.46
CA ASP A 148 21.34 7.44 9.79
C ASP A 148 22.59 7.72 8.95
N ASP A 149 23.76 7.78 9.56
CA ASP A 149 25.03 8.12 8.92
C ASP A 149 25.69 6.96 8.14
N GLY A 150 25.00 5.83 7.97
CA GLY A 150 25.52 4.62 7.35
C GLY A 150 26.42 3.80 8.28
N LYS A 151 26.71 4.27 9.49
CA LYS A 151 27.47 3.58 10.54
C LYS A 151 26.58 3.16 11.71
N GLY A 152 25.27 3.37 11.59
CA GLY A 152 24.28 3.09 12.62
C GLY A 152 24.11 4.20 13.66
N ASN A 153 24.75 5.36 13.49
CA ASN A 153 24.48 6.50 14.36
C ASN A 153 23.24 7.23 13.85
N GLN A 154 22.21 7.28 14.69
CA GLN A 154 20.91 7.85 14.34
C GLN A 154 20.64 9.16 15.06
N LYS A 155 19.99 10.09 14.36
CA LYS A 155 19.46 11.33 14.92
C LYS A 155 18.02 11.53 14.51
N GLU A 156 17.23 12.08 15.41
CA GLU A 156 15.79 12.19 15.23
C GLU A 156 15.27 13.57 15.59
N LYS A 157 14.35 14.10 14.78
CA LYS A 157 13.65 15.35 15.04
C LYS A 157 12.21 15.27 14.55
N ARG A 158 11.30 15.82 15.35
CA ARG A 158 9.89 15.96 14.97
C ARG A 158 9.75 16.90 13.78
N LEU A 159 8.90 16.53 12.84
CA LEU A 159 8.56 17.34 11.67
C LEU A 159 7.42 18.33 11.97
N SER A 160 7.54 19.53 11.44
CA SER A 160 6.39 20.42 11.23
C SER A 160 5.53 19.91 10.06
N LYS A 161 4.27 20.38 9.99
CA LYS A 161 3.36 20.04 8.87
C LYS A 161 3.97 20.37 7.50
N LYS A 162 4.62 21.54 7.35
CA LYS A 162 5.24 21.95 6.09
C LYS A 162 6.39 21.00 5.69
N GLN A 163 7.23 20.62 6.64
CA GLN A 163 8.35 19.70 6.37
C GLN A 163 7.85 18.30 6.01
N PHE A 164 6.87 17.77 6.76
CA PHE A 164 6.23 16.49 6.47
C PHE A 164 5.61 16.47 5.06
N LEU A 165 4.86 17.51 4.69
CA LEU A 165 4.24 17.61 3.37
C LEU A 165 5.27 17.69 2.24
N CYS A 166 6.41 18.35 2.46
CA CYS A 166 7.48 18.40 1.46
C CYS A 166 8.12 17.01 1.24
N ILE A 167 8.44 16.31 2.33
CA ILE A 167 9.03 14.96 2.25
C ILE A 167 8.07 13.98 1.58
N THR A 168 6.81 13.97 1.99
CA THR A 168 5.79 13.07 1.42
C THR A 168 5.41 13.45 -0.02
N ALA A 169 5.49 14.73 -0.41
CA ALA A 169 5.32 15.12 -1.81
C ALA A 169 6.38 14.48 -2.72
N ALA A 170 7.65 14.41 -2.27
CA ALA A 170 8.70 13.72 -3.02
C ALA A 170 8.44 12.22 -3.14
N ALA A 171 8.05 11.55 -2.04
CA ALA A 171 7.65 10.15 -2.06
C ALA A 171 6.47 9.89 -3.02
N ASN A 172 5.49 10.78 -3.04
CA ASN A 172 4.33 10.67 -3.93
C ASN A 172 4.68 10.82 -5.42
N VAL A 173 5.71 11.60 -5.78
CA VAL A 173 6.20 11.67 -7.18
C VAL A 173 6.70 10.29 -7.63
N LYS A 174 7.47 9.60 -6.80
CA LYS A 174 7.93 8.22 -7.05
C LYS A 174 6.75 7.27 -7.26
N ILE A 175 5.75 7.30 -6.38
CA ILE A 175 4.57 6.42 -6.49
C ILE A 175 3.76 6.72 -7.77
N ARG A 176 3.59 8.00 -8.12
CA ARG A 176 2.86 8.41 -9.34
C ARG A 176 3.62 8.08 -10.63
N ALA A 177 4.95 8.13 -10.62
CA ALA A 177 5.76 7.69 -11.76
C ALA A 177 5.51 6.21 -12.10
N ARG A 178 5.29 5.36 -11.08
CA ARG A 178 4.92 3.95 -11.28
C ARG A 178 3.57 3.81 -11.97
N MET A 179 2.57 4.58 -11.56
CA MET A 179 1.25 4.63 -12.20
C MET A 179 1.36 5.02 -13.68
N ILE A 180 2.14 6.08 -13.98
CA ILE A 180 2.37 6.53 -15.36
C ILE A 180 2.95 5.39 -16.21
N ALA A 181 3.94 4.66 -15.70
CA ALA A 181 4.55 3.53 -16.40
C ALA A 181 3.54 2.37 -16.61
N LEU A 182 2.72 2.05 -15.60
CA LEU A 182 1.67 1.04 -15.70
C LEU A 182 0.67 1.36 -16.80
N TYR A 183 0.15 2.59 -16.84
CA TYR A 183 -0.76 3.01 -17.89
C TYR A 183 -0.09 3.08 -19.26
N TYR A 184 1.13 3.60 -19.36
CA TYR A 184 1.86 3.66 -20.64
C TYR A 184 1.97 2.26 -21.28
N TRP A 185 2.44 1.27 -20.53
CA TRP A 185 2.56 -0.09 -21.06
C TRP A 185 1.21 -0.81 -21.16
N GLY A 186 0.28 -0.53 -20.25
CA GLY A 186 -1.09 -1.07 -20.30
C GLY A 186 -1.79 -0.66 -21.59
N GLU A 187 -1.77 0.62 -21.94
CA GLU A 187 -2.40 1.16 -23.15
C GLU A 187 -1.80 0.59 -24.43
N GLN A 188 -0.47 0.46 -24.51
CA GLN A 188 0.21 -0.13 -25.67
C GLN A 188 -0.21 -1.59 -25.94
N ASN A 189 -0.63 -2.31 -24.89
CA ASN A 189 -1.07 -3.71 -24.99
C ASN A 189 -2.60 -3.85 -24.93
N ASN A 190 -3.35 -2.76 -24.80
CA ASN A 190 -4.78 -2.78 -24.46
C ASN A 190 -5.10 -3.58 -23.18
N TYR A 191 -4.22 -3.52 -22.17
CA TYR A 191 -4.36 -4.24 -20.89
C TYR A 191 -4.99 -3.36 -19.81
N LEU A 192 -5.67 -4.02 -18.87
CA LEU A 192 -6.27 -3.43 -17.69
C LEU A 192 -5.23 -3.26 -16.59
N VAL A 193 -5.13 -2.09 -15.97
CA VAL A 193 -4.23 -1.85 -14.82
C VAL A 193 -4.86 -2.38 -13.54
N ALA A 194 -4.29 -3.45 -12.99
CA ALA A 194 -4.74 -4.07 -11.75
C ALA A 194 -4.06 -3.48 -10.52
N GLY A 195 -4.86 -2.91 -9.63
CA GLY A 195 -4.46 -2.36 -8.34
C GLY A 195 -4.32 -3.40 -7.26
N THR A 196 -3.46 -3.07 -6.29
CA THR A 196 -2.99 -3.97 -5.23
C THR A 196 -3.30 -3.43 -3.85
N THR A 197 -4.08 -2.36 -3.72
CA THR A 197 -4.42 -1.78 -2.41
C THR A 197 -5.36 -2.73 -1.67
N ASN A 198 -4.98 -3.15 -0.46
CA ASN A 198 -5.81 -3.99 0.38
C ASN A 198 -6.80 -3.14 1.22
N LYS A 199 -7.75 -3.80 1.89
CA LYS A 199 -8.80 -3.11 2.67
C LYS A 199 -8.25 -2.28 3.81
N THR A 200 -7.19 -2.74 4.46
CA THR A 200 -6.57 -2.05 5.59
C THR A 200 -6.00 -0.70 5.13
N GLU A 201 -5.23 -0.71 4.04
CA GLU A 201 -4.72 0.49 3.36
C GLU A 201 -5.85 1.38 2.85
N PHE A 202 -6.87 0.80 2.20
CA PHE A 202 -7.99 1.54 1.64
C PHE A 202 -8.78 2.32 2.71
N LEU A 203 -9.20 1.63 3.78
CA LEU A 203 -9.98 2.23 4.86
C LEU A 203 -9.19 3.31 5.60
N LEU A 204 -7.94 3.02 5.95
CA LEU A 204 -7.12 3.94 6.72
C LEU A 204 -6.46 5.02 5.85
N GLY A 205 -6.47 4.86 4.53
CA GLY A 205 -5.95 5.83 3.57
C GLY A 205 -4.42 5.84 3.48
N ASP A 206 -3.80 4.66 3.54
CA ASP A 206 -2.35 4.47 3.34
C ASP A 206 -2.06 4.07 1.88
N TYR A 207 -2.39 4.95 0.95
CA TYR A 207 -2.09 4.81 -0.47
C TYR A 207 -2.08 6.18 -1.15
N CYS A 208 -1.41 6.31 -2.28
CA CYS A 208 -1.32 7.54 -3.04
C CYS A 208 -2.46 7.65 -4.06
N LYS A 209 -3.31 8.67 -3.92
CA LYS A 209 -4.30 9.01 -4.97
C LYS A 209 -3.59 9.32 -6.28
N PHE A 210 -4.03 8.65 -7.35
CA PHE A 210 -3.40 8.70 -8.68
C PHE A 210 -1.94 8.20 -8.70
N GLY A 211 -1.54 7.45 -7.69
CA GLY A 211 -0.32 6.67 -7.66
C GLY A 211 -0.66 5.18 -7.72
N ASP A 212 -0.32 4.44 -6.67
CA ASP A 212 -0.73 3.05 -6.49
C ASP A 212 -2.26 2.86 -6.41
N GLY A 213 -3.01 3.87 -5.97
CA GLY A 213 -4.48 3.89 -6.09
C GLY A 213 -5.00 4.46 -7.42
N GLY A 214 -4.13 4.72 -8.39
CA GLY A 214 -4.50 5.11 -9.76
C GLY A 214 -4.51 3.88 -10.65
N THR A 215 -5.63 3.17 -10.67
CA THR A 215 -5.77 1.85 -11.32
C THR A 215 -7.15 1.73 -11.96
N ASP A 216 -7.33 0.77 -12.87
CA ASP A 216 -8.63 0.52 -13.48
C ASP A 216 -9.55 -0.27 -12.54
N VAL A 217 -8.96 -1.17 -11.73
CA VAL A 217 -9.66 -1.95 -10.71
C VAL A 217 -8.77 -2.16 -9.49
N GLU A 218 -9.35 -2.14 -8.29
CA GLU A 218 -8.68 -2.61 -7.08
C GLU A 218 -9.08 -4.06 -6.79
N CYS A 219 -8.13 -4.98 -6.91
CA CYS A 219 -8.44 -6.41 -6.95
C CYS A 219 -8.79 -6.98 -5.57
N VAL A 220 -8.19 -6.42 -4.52
CA VAL A 220 -8.18 -6.99 -3.17
C VAL A 220 -8.54 -5.98 -2.08
N SER A 221 -9.11 -4.83 -2.45
CA SER A 221 -9.51 -3.76 -1.51
C SER A 221 -10.67 -4.14 -0.57
N HIS A 222 -11.26 -5.33 -0.75
CA HIS A 222 -12.26 -5.93 0.14
C HIS A 222 -11.66 -6.89 1.18
N LEU A 223 -10.35 -7.17 1.12
CA LEU A 223 -9.65 -8.08 2.01
C LEU A 223 -8.65 -7.32 2.90
N TYR A 224 -8.65 -7.57 4.20
CA TYR A 224 -7.65 -7.00 5.12
C TYR A 224 -6.27 -7.62 4.88
N LYS A 225 -5.20 -6.98 5.38
CA LYS A 225 -3.82 -7.45 5.20
C LYS A 225 -3.62 -8.91 5.60
N ASN A 226 -4.14 -9.32 6.76
CA ASN A 226 -4.04 -10.70 7.24
C ASN A 226 -4.77 -11.71 6.31
N GLN A 227 -5.79 -11.27 5.58
CA GLN A 227 -6.46 -12.11 4.58
C GLN A 227 -5.65 -12.18 3.28
N ILE A 228 -4.93 -11.11 2.91
CA ILE A 228 -3.94 -11.16 1.82
C ILE A 228 -2.87 -12.22 2.12
N TYR A 229 -2.37 -12.30 3.36
CA TYR A 229 -1.42 -13.35 3.74
C TYR A 229 -2.01 -14.76 3.62
N GLN A 230 -3.27 -14.98 4.01
CA GLN A 230 -3.96 -16.27 3.81
C GLN A 230 -4.07 -16.64 2.32
N LEU A 231 -4.39 -15.68 1.46
CA LEU A 231 -4.34 -15.88 0.01
C LEU A 231 -2.93 -16.18 -0.49
N GLY A 232 -1.92 -15.49 0.06
CA GLY A 232 -0.51 -15.72 -0.27
C GLY A 232 -0.08 -17.16 0.00
N GLU A 233 -0.48 -17.72 1.15
CA GLU A 233 -0.25 -19.13 1.48
C GLU A 233 -0.95 -20.08 0.50
N TYR A 234 -2.24 -19.83 0.24
CA TYR A 234 -3.03 -20.65 -0.70
C TYR A 234 -2.47 -20.63 -2.14
N LEU A 235 -1.97 -19.47 -2.59
CA LEU A 235 -1.40 -19.27 -3.92
C LEU A 235 0.08 -19.68 -4.01
N ASP A 236 0.64 -20.25 -2.93
CA ASP A 236 2.04 -20.68 -2.83
C ASP A 236 3.04 -19.55 -3.17
N VAL A 237 2.75 -18.33 -2.69
CA VAL A 237 3.66 -17.18 -2.83
C VAL A 237 5.01 -17.51 -2.16
N PRO A 238 6.15 -17.19 -2.79
CA PRO A 238 7.48 -17.47 -2.24
C PRO A 238 7.66 -17.04 -0.78
N LYS A 239 8.31 -17.88 0.01
CA LYS A 239 8.48 -17.67 1.47
C LYS A 239 9.24 -16.40 1.80
N GLU A 240 10.15 -15.97 0.92
CA GLU A 240 10.91 -14.73 0.99
C GLU A 240 9.98 -13.52 0.99
N ILE A 241 8.95 -13.54 0.13
CA ILE A 241 7.93 -12.48 0.05
C ILE A 241 6.99 -12.57 1.26
N MET A 242 6.57 -13.78 1.65
CA MET A 242 5.69 -14.01 2.80
C MET A 242 6.32 -13.55 4.13
N LYS A 243 7.64 -13.64 4.28
CA LYS A 243 8.37 -13.24 5.50
C LYS A 243 8.84 -11.79 5.47
N ARG A 244 8.74 -11.11 4.32
CA ARG A 244 9.18 -9.74 4.18
C ARG A 244 8.29 -8.82 5.03
N THR A 245 8.91 -7.97 5.85
CA THR A 245 8.20 -6.92 6.58
C THR A 245 7.53 -5.96 5.59
N PRO A 246 6.20 -5.74 5.69
CA PRO A 246 5.49 -4.76 4.89
C PRO A 246 6.11 -3.36 5.04
N SER A 247 6.28 -2.66 3.92
CA SER A 247 6.99 -1.38 3.85
C SER A 247 6.53 -0.60 2.62
N PRO A 248 6.46 0.75 2.69
CA PRO A 248 6.07 1.55 1.54
C PRO A 248 7.16 1.62 0.47
N ASP A 249 8.41 1.24 0.80
CA ASP A 249 9.58 1.35 -0.10
C ASP A 249 9.73 2.75 -0.73
N THR A 250 9.53 3.80 0.09
CA THR A 250 9.50 5.22 -0.33
C THR A 250 10.68 6.04 0.17
N PHE A 251 11.46 5.54 1.14
CA PHE A 251 12.57 6.26 1.77
C PHE A 251 13.86 5.45 1.72
N SER A 252 15.01 6.13 1.75
CA SER A 252 16.33 5.49 1.62
C SER A 252 16.75 4.66 2.84
N LEU A 253 16.16 4.91 4.02
CA LEU A 253 16.26 4.06 5.20
C LEU A 253 15.01 3.19 5.32
N PRO A 254 15.11 1.86 5.48
CA PRO A 254 13.94 1.00 5.63
C PRO A 254 13.03 1.41 6.80
N VAL A 255 11.72 1.37 6.57
CA VAL A 255 10.67 1.59 7.58
C VAL A 255 9.50 0.67 7.27
N SER A 256 8.87 0.09 8.28
CA SER A 256 7.70 -0.75 8.08
C SER A 256 6.42 0.08 7.92
N ASP A 257 5.36 -0.50 7.35
CA ASP A 257 4.04 0.18 7.30
C ASP A 257 3.49 0.43 8.71
N GLN A 258 3.79 -0.48 9.65
CA GLN A 258 3.52 -0.30 11.07
C GLN A 258 4.21 0.96 11.61
N ASP A 259 5.52 1.09 11.38
CA ASP A 259 6.29 2.21 11.90
C ASP A 259 5.90 3.53 11.23
N PHE A 260 5.71 3.49 9.92
CA PHE A 260 5.39 4.65 9.10
C PHE A 260 3.98 5.17 9.39
N TYR A 261 2.96 4.31 9.37
CA TYR A 261 1.57 4.75 9.29
C TYR A 261 0.65 4.10 10.33
N PHE A 262 0.65 2.76 10.43
CA PHE A 262 -0.40 2.04 11.16
C PHE A 262 -0.23 2.05 12.68
N ARG A 263 1.00 2.09 13.18
CA ARG A 263 1.39 2.13 14.61
C ARG A 263 0.98 0.90 15.43
N LEU A 264 0.45 -0.13 14.77
CA LEU A 264 0.07 -1.40 15.36
C LEU A 264 0.50 -2.52 14.41
N PRO A 265 0.91 -3.67 14.94
CA PRO A 265 1.12 -4.85 14.12
C PRO A 265 -0.21 -5.34 13.54
N PHE A 266 -0.16 -5.93 12.35
CA PHE A 266 -1.37 -6.34 11.60
C PHE A 266 -2.24 -7.37 12.34
N ASP A 267 -1.65 -8.20 13.20
CA ASP A 267 -2.35 -9.21 14.02
C ASP A 267 -3.28 -8.60 15.08
N ILE A 268 -3.09 -7.32 15.44
CA ILE A 268 -3.96 -6.54 16.31
C ILE A 268 -4.75 -5.50 15.51
N LEU A 269 -4.09 -4.84 14.55
CA LEU A 269 -4.66 -3.77 13.73
C LEU A 269 -5.91 -4.23 12.98
N ASP A 270 -5.80 -5.29 12.19
CA ASP A 270 -6.89 -5.75 11.33
C ASP A 270 -8.10 -6.19 12.19
N PRO A 271 -7.94 -7.01 13.25
CA PRO A 271 -9.03 -7.32 14.18
C PRO A 271 -9.76 -6.12 14.76
N LEU A 272 -9.03 -5.10 15.18
CA LEU A 272 -9.63 -3.86 15.67
C LEU A 272 -10.33 -3.10 14.55
N LEU A 273 -9.75 -3.05 13.34
CA LEU A 273 -10.33 -2.35 12.20
C LEU A 273 -11.63 -2.99 11.74
N TYR A 274 -11.73 -4.32 11.75
CA TYR A 274 -12.99 -5.03 11.52
C TYR A 274 -14.03 -4.70 12.59
N CYS A 275 -13.64 -4.72 13.87
CA CYS A 275 -14.57 -4.38 14.94
C CYS A 275 -15.09 -2.94 14.81
N TRP A 276 -14.22 -2.02 14.38
CA TRP A 276 -14.57 -0.63 14.11
C TRP A 276 -15.53 -0.52 12.91
N GLU A 277 -15.21 -1.15 11.77
CA GLU A 277 -16.03 -1.11 10.55
C GLU A 277 -17.44 -1.66 10.77
N TYR A 278 -17.54 -2.82 11.41
CA TYR A 278 -18.81 -3.50 11.67
C TYR A 278 -19.49 -3.03 12.98
N LYS A 279 -18.95 -1.98 13.62
CA LYS A 279 -19.50 -1.36 14.83
C LYS A 279 -19.77 -2.37 15.96
N VAL A 280 -18.83 -3.28 16.17
CA VAL A 280 -18.88 -4.28 17.25
C VAL A 280 -18.82 -3.55 18.59
N GLU A 281 -19.70 -3.90 19.52
CA GLU A 281 -19.73 -3.29 20.86
C GLU A 281 -18.37 -3.45 21.58
N ILE A 282 -17.87 -2.36 22.15
CA ILE A 282 -16.53 -2.29 22.77
C ILE A 282 -16.34 -3.39 23.83
N ASP A 283 -17.35 -3.69 24.64
CA ASP A 283 -17.27 -4.75 25.66
C ASP A 283 -17.04 -6.16 25.09
N LYS A 284 -17.42 -6.39 23.83
CA LYS A 284 -17.13 -7.64 23.11
C LYS A 284 -15.72 -7.61 22.52
N VAL A 285 -15.25 -6.45 22.06
CA VAL A 285 -13.90 -6.25 21.52
C VAL A 285 -12.86 -6.46 22.61
N THR A 286 -13.02 -5.82 23.78
CA THR A 286 -12.09 -5.93 24.92
C THR A 286 -11.91 -7.37 25.37
N LYS A 287 -13.01 -8.11 25.52
CA LYS A 287 -12.99 -9.54 25.86
C LYS A 287 -12.35 -10.40 24.77
N GLY A 288 -12.67 -10.15 23.50
CA GLY A 288 -12.19 -10.97 22.38
C GLY A 288 -10.72 -10.76 22.02
N LEU A 289 -10.16 -9.58 22.32
CA LEU A 289 -8.77 -9.23 22.01
C LEU A 289 -7.87 -9.08 23.24
N ASN A 290 -8.41 -9.25 24.45
CA ASN A 290 -7.69 -9.04 25.70
C ASN A 290 -7.04 -7.64 25.79
N LEU A 291 -7.85 -6.62 25.53
CA LEU A 291 -7.46 -5.22 25.57
C LEU A 291 -8.36 -4.45 26.54
N GLU A 292 -7.81 -3.42 27.18
CA GLU A 292 -8.58 -2.53 28.02
C GLU A 292 -9.49 -1.63 27.19
N ARG A 293 -10.62 -1.21 27.77
CA ARG A 293 -11.60 -0.32 27.10
C ARG A 293 -10.93 0.92 26.51
N GLU A 294 -10.09 1.57 27.31
CA GLU A 294 -9.39 2.79 26.90
C GLU A 294 -8.46 2.58 25.70
N GLN A 295 -7.84 1.40 25.59
CA GLN A 295 -6.98 1.04 24.46
C GLN A 295 -7.80 0.93 23.18
N VAL A 296 -8.92 0.20 23.23
CA VAL A 296 -9.82 0.02 22.09
C VAL A 296 -10.37 1.37 21.62
N GLU A 297 -10.87 2.19 22.56
CA GLU A 297 -11.41 3.51 22.26
C GLU A 297 -10.37 4.43 21.61
N ARG A 298 -9.12 4.38 22.09
CA ARG A 298 -8.03 5.19 21.51
C ARG A 298 -7.66 4.74 20.11
N VAL A 299 -7.61 3.43 19.85
CA VAL A 299 -7.38 2.91 18.49
C VAL A 299 -8.53 3.30 17.56
N PHE A 300 -9.78 3.21 18.01
CA PHE A 300 -10.94 3.62 17.20
C PHE A 300 -10.90 5.12 16.86
N ARG A 301 -10.48 5.98 17.80
CA ARG A 301 -10.23 7.41 17.52
C ARG A 301 -9.13 7.63 16.48
N ASP A 302 -8.06 6.82 16.51
CA ASP A 302 -6.99 6.88 15.49
C ASP A 302 -7.53 6.46 14.10
N PHE A 303 -8.37 5.42 14.04
CA PHE A 303 -9.06 5.00 12.82
C PHE A 303 -10.02 6.07 12.31
N ASP A 304 -10.87 6.65 13.16
CA ASP A 304 -11.77 7.74 12.77
C ASP A 304 -10.99 8.92 12.19
N SER A 305 -9.87 9.30 12.83
CA SER A 305 -9.01 10.39 12.36
C SER A 305 -8.41 10.09 10.99
N LYS A 306 -7.83 8.90 10.80
CA LYS A 306 -7.25 8.45 9.53
C LYS A 306 -8.31 8.33 8.43
N PHE A 307 -9.41 7.64 8.71
CA PHE A 307 -10.54 7.52 7.78
C PHE A 307 -11.04 8.91 7.38
N ASN A 308 -11.42 9.78 8.31
CA ASN A 308 -11.99 11.08 7.96
C ASN A 308 -10.99 11.99 7.21
N SER A 309 -9.72 12.04 7.63
CA SER A 309 -8.71 12.89 6.98
C SER A 309 -8.33 12.43 5.57
N THR A 310 -8.55 11.15 5.25
CA THR A 310 -8.25 10.56 3.94
C THR A 310 -9.50 10.30 3.10
N GLU A 311 -10.67 10.81 3.49
CA GLU A 311 -11.92 10.62 2.74
C GLU A 311 -11.79 10.99 1.26
N HIS A 312 -11.15 12.12 0.98
CA HIS A 312 -10.96 12.66 -0.36
C HIS A 312 -10.19 11.74 -1.34
N ILE A 313 -9.44 10.75 -0.86
CA ILE A 313 -8.70 9.80 -1.72
C ILE A 313 -9.50 8.55 -2.09
N ARG A 314 -10.60 8.25 -1.37
CA ARG A 314 -11.47 7.09 -1.65
C ARG A 314 -12.56 7.35 -2.66
N TYR A 315 -12.79 8.62 -3.02
CA TYR A 315 -13.83 9.00 -3.96
C TYR A 315 -13.27 9.63 -5.25
N PRO A 316 -14.00 9.46 -6.37
CA PRO A 316 -13.79 10.29 -7.55
C PRO A 316 -13.85 11.79 -7.20
N PRO A 317 -13.23 12.67 -8.00
CA PRO A 317 -13.35 14.11 -7.82
C PRO A 317 -14.80 14.56 -7.60
N ALA A 318 -15.01 15.52 -6.69
CA ALA A 318 -16.31 16.15 -6.51
C ALA A 318 -16.66 16.96 -7.76
N ALA A 319 -17.89 16.83 -8.25
CA ALA A 319 -18.42 17.59 -9.38
C ALA A 319 -19.87 17.99 -9.05
N LEU A 320 -20.29 19.17 -9.52
CA LEU A 320 -21.63 19.74 -9.28
C LEU A 320 -22.74 18.82 -9.83
N GLU A 321 -22.46 18.12 -10.93
CA GLU A 321 -23.36 17.17 -11.60
C GLU A 321 -22.65 15.81 -11.65
N ARG A 322 -23.25 14.80 -11.00
CA ARG A 322 -22.56 13.52 -10.72
C ARG A 322 -23.27 12.28 -11.22
N ASP A 323 -24.46 12.41 -11.78
CA ASP A 323 -25.14 11.26 -12.34
C ASP A 323 -24.94 11.17 -13.85
N TRP A 324 -23.74 10.71 -14.23
CA TRP A 324 -23.43 10.36 -15.61
C TRP A 324 -24.20 9.13 -16.09
N SER A 325 -24.86 8.38 -15.20
CA SER A 325 -25.77 7.30 -15.60
C SER A 325 -27.07 7.85 -16.20
N ASN A 326 -27.47 9.09 -15.85
CA ASN A 326 -28.58 9.80 -16.49
C ASN A 326 -28.26 10.38 -17.89
N PHE A 327 -26.99 10.36 -18.33
CA PHE A 327 -26.61 10.75 -19.69
C PHE A 327 -26.83 9.63 -20.73
N LYS A 328 -27.15 8.41 -20.28
CA LYS A 328 -27.68 7.36 -21.17
C LYS A 328 -29.16 7.64 -21.46
N LYS A 329 -29.45 8.68 -22.25
CA LYS A 329 -30.75 8.88 -22.90
C LYS A 329 -30.62 8.76 -24.40
#